data_AF-A0A382H1C3-F1
#
_entry.id   AF-A0A382H1C3-F1
#
_cell.length_a   1.000
_cell.length_b   1.000
_cell.length_c   1.000
_cell.angle_alpha   90.00
_cell.angle_beta   90.00
_cell.angle_gamma   90.00
#
_symmetry.space_group_name_H-M   'P 1'
#
loop_
_entity.id
_entity.type
_entity.pdbx_description
1 polymer ?
#
loop_
_entity_poly.entity_id
_entity_poly.type
_entity_poly.pdbx_seq_one_letter_code
_entity_poly.pdbx_strand_id
1 'polypeptide(L)'
;MISVYKKLLSIFSVCTVVIFIGCNKDMKTQESSSVEKAPAVAENVDPDCVEYVALWAAGDIAERIGKDKKWVFLNYTVDLWDTPPAEGEGNTVGKLRASSYARIIEKREDDYKVESPVNQVQGWISNEHVKTTSWKNPKTRKLCK
;
A
#
# COMPACT_ATOMS: atom_id res chain seq x y z
N MET A 1 8.94 12.66 37.56
CA MET A 1 8.26 13.55 36.58
C MET A 1 6.76 13.33 36.68
N ILE A 2 6.11 14.23 37.41
CA ILE A 2 4.66 14.35 37.54
C ILE A 2 4.16 15.24 36.39
N SER A 3 2.92 15.04 35.94
CA SER A 3 2.20 15.90 34.97
C SER A 3 2.65 15.64 33.53
N VAL A 4 1.85 15.05 32.62
CA VAL A 4 0.89 15.80 31.77
C VAL A 4 -0.37 14.99 31.37
N TYR A 5 -0.54 13.71 31.75
CA TYR A 5 -1.62 12.85 31.22
C TYR A 5 -3.06 13.13 31.73
N LYS A 6 -3.37 14.35 32.18
CA LYS A 6 -4.69 14.70 32.74
C LYS A 6 -5.33 15.94 32.12
N LYS A 7 -5.11 16.19 30.82
CA LYS A 7 -5.64 17.40 30.15
C LYS A 7 -6.08 17.23 28.69
N LEU A 8 -6.71 16.10 28.34
CA LEU A 8 -7.31 15.91 27.00
C LEU A 8 -8.69 15.23 27.04
N LEU A 9 -9.40 15.34 28.15
CA LEU A 9 -10.80 14.93 28.31
C LEU A 9 -11.61 16.15 28.76
N SER A 10 -11.83 17.08 27.84
CA SER A 10 -12.85 18.13 27.95
C SER A 10 -12.82 18.94 26.67
N ILE A 11 -13.85 18.81 25.84
CA ILE A 11 -14.47 19.77 24.90
C ILE A 11 -15.19 18.91 23.84
N PHE A 12 -16.21 18.18 24.28
CA PHE A 12 -17.37 17.89 23.44
C PHE A 12 -18.49 18.73 24.03
N SER A 13 -18.55 19.99 23.56
CA SER A 13 -19.52 20.97 24.01
C SER A 13 -20.08 21.69 22.79
N VAL A 14 -21.33 21.31 22.49
CA VAL A 14 -22.40 22.17 21.95
C VAL A 14 -22.53 22.30 20.43
N CYS A 15 -23.66 21.74 20.00
CA CYS A 15 -24.48 21.97 18.81
C CYS A 15 -24.29 23.29 18.05
N THR A 16 -24.17 23.17 16.73
CA THR A 16 -24.78 24.15 15.81
C THR A 16 -25.61 23.41 14.77
N VAL A 17 -26.92 23.42 15.00
CA VAL A 17 -27.96 23.10 14.04
C VAL A 17 -27.91 24.15 12.93
N VAL A 18 -27.66 23.75 11.69
CA VAL A 18 -27.91 24.60 10.52
C VAL A 18 -28.96 23.92 9.66
N ILE A 19 -30.19 24.43 9.81
CA ILE A 19 -31.35 24.13 9.00
C ILE A 19 -31.14 24.77 7.63
N PHE A 20 -30.97 23.97 6.58
CA PHE A 20 -31.20 24.41 5.21
C PHE A 20 -32.61 23.97 4.79
N ILE A 21 -33.56 24.88 4.97
CA ILE A 21 -34.86 24.86 4.29
C ILE A 21 -34.68 25.52 2.93
N GLY A 22 -35.10 24.80 1.87
CA GLY A 22 -35.74 25.41 0.71
C GLY A 22 -34.97 25.36 -0.62
N CYS A 23 -35.36 24.43 -1.49
CA CYS A 23 -35.94 24.76 -2.80
C CYS A 23 -36.65 23.54 -3.39
N ASN A 24 -37.98 23.63 -3.42
CA ASN A 24 -38.87 22.71 -4.10
C ASN A 24 -38.94 23.10 -5.59
N LYS A 25 -38.74 22.15 -6.51
CA LYS A 25 -39.16 22.27 -7.90
C LYS A 25 -39.65 20.90 -8.37
N ASP A 26 -40.96 20.74 -8.35
CA ASP A 26 -41.65 19.69 -9.10
C ASP A 26 -41.44 19.92 -10.60
N MET A 27 -40.93 18.92 -11.31
CA MET A 27 -41.18 18.77 -12.74
C MET A 27 -41.41 17.30 -13.07
N LYS A 28 -42.58 17.06 -13.65
CA LYS A 28 -43.19 15.78 -13.96
C LYS A 28 -42.51 15.04 -15.13
N THR A 29 -42.75 13.73 -15.14
CA THR A 29 -43.11 12.90 -16.31
C THR A 29 -42.04 12.03 -17.01
N GLN A 30 -42.36 10.72 -16.95
CA GLN A 30 -42.21 9.59 -17.88
C GLN A 30 -40.88 8.84 -18.10
N GLU A 31 -41.00 7.56 -17.72
CA GLU A 31 -40.78 6.32 -18.48
C GLU A 31 -39.42 5.94 -19.07
N SER A 32 -39.04 4.74 -18.63
CA SER A 32 -38.29 3.68 -19.31
C SER A 32 -36.85 4.00 -19.73
N SER A 33 -35.91 3.38 -19.02
CA SER A 33 -34.84 2.70 -19.73
C SER A 33 -34.47 1.42 -18.99
N SER A 34 -34.51 0.36 -19.79
CA SER A 34 -33.97 -0.98 -19.60
C SER A 34 -32.86 -1.10 -18.56
N VAL A 35 -33.00 -2.10 -17.69
CA VAL A 35 -31.87 -2.77 -17.03
C VAL A 35 -30.95 -3.31 -18.12
N GLU A 36 -30.00 -2.49 -18.55
CA GLU A 36 -28.83 -2.97 -19.27
C GLU A 36 -27.96 -3.64 -18.22
N LYS A 37 -28.15 -4.96 -18.10
CA LYS A 37 -27.21 -5.82 -17.39
C LYS A 37 -25.90 -5.74 -18.17
N ALA A 38 -25.02 -4.82 -17.77
CA ALA A 38 -23.65 -4.79 -18.22
C ALA A 38 -23.10 -6.23 -18.15
N PRO A 39 -22.46 -6.73 -19.22
CA PRO A 39 -21.89 -8.06 -19.16
C PRO A 39 -20.90 -8.04 -18.01
N ALA A 40 -21.08 -8.97 -17.05
CA ALA A 40 -20.06 -9.24 -16.06
C ALA A 40 -18.78 -9.51 -16.86
N VAL A 41 -17.88 -8.53 -16.87
CA VAL A 41 -16.54 -8.68 -17.43
C VAL A 41 -16.00 -9.87 -16.67
N ALA A 42 -15.94 -11.01 -17.34
CA ALA A 42 -15.32 -12.20 -16.78
C ALA A 42 -13.95 -11.74 -16.30
N GLU A 43 -13.73 -11.82 -14.99
CA GLU A 43 -12.47 -11.49 -14.35
C GLU A 43 -11.43 -12.35 -15.08
N ASN A 44 -10.71 -11.73 -16.02
CA ASN A 44 -9.77 -12.42 -16.87
C ASN A 44 -8.53 -12.61 -15.99
N VAL A 45 -8.61 -13.60 -15.11
CA VAL A 45 -7.52 -13.96 -14.20
C VAL A 45 -6.40 -14.48 -15.08
N ASP A 46 -5.51 -13.56 -15.43
CA ASP A 46 -4.33 -13.85 -16.21
C ASP A 46 -3.52 -14.94 -15.48
N PRO A 47 -3.31 -16.11 -16.11
CA PRO A 47 -2.71 -17.27 -15.45
C PRO A 47 -1.25 -17.03 -15.07
N ASP A 48 -0.61 -16.00 -15.62
CA ASP A 48 0.77 -15.62 -15.34
C ASP A 48 0.89 -14.63 -14.16
N CYS A 49 -0.21 -14.30 -13.49
CA CYS A 49 -0.18 -13.35 -12.37
C CYS A 49 0.60 -13.87 -11.17
N VAL A 50 1.54 -13.05 -10.70
CA VAL A 50 2.31 -13.32 -9.48
C VAL A 50 2.17 -12.16 -8.50
N GLU A 51 2.33 -12.46 -7.22
CA GLU A 51 2.23 -11.46 -6.17
C GLU A 51 3.57 -10.74 -5.96
N TYR A 52 3.50 -9.43 -5.77
CA TYR A 52 4.63 -8.56 -5.48
C TYR A 52 4.40 -7.80 -4.19
N VAL A 53 5.47 -7.58 -3.43
CA VAL A 53 5.51 -6.47 -2.47
C VAL A 53 5.70 -5.16 -3.24
N ALA A 54 5.06 -4.10 -2.76
CA ALA A 54 5.33 -2.73 -3.14
C ALA A 54 5.98 -2.03 -1.95
N LEU A 55 7.25 -1.65 -2.07
CA LEU A 55 7.94 -0.90 -1.01
C LEU A 55 7.39 0.53 -0.93
N TRP A 56 7.54 1.16 0.25
CA TRP A 56 7.17 2.56 0.45
C TRP A 56 7.72 3.47 -0.64
N ALA A 57 6.89 4.43 -1.05
CA ALA A 57 7.29 5.40 -2.06
C ALA A 57 8.39 6.30 -1.50
N ALA A 58 9.32 6.72 -2.35
CA ALA A 58 10.40 7.61 -1.94
C ALA A 58 9.90 8.93 -1.34
N GLY A 59 8.71 9.40 -1.75
CA GLY A 59 8.05 10.58 -1.16
C GLY A 59 7.62 10.34 0.29
N ASP A 60 6.89 9.27 0.54
CA ASP A 60 6.42 8.89 1.89
C ASP A 60 7.62 8.71 2.84
N ILE A 61 8.69 8.06 2.39
CA ILE A 61 9.92 7.89 3.17
C ILE A 61 10.59 9.25 3.42
N ALA A 62 10.71 10.09 2.39
CA ALA A 62 11.32 11.42 2.47
C ALA A 62 10.65 12.30 3.53
N GLU A 63 9.32 12.32 3.56
CA GLU A 63 8.53 13.02 4.59
C GLU A 63 8.84 12.48 5.99
N ARG A 64 8.91 11.15 6.14
CA ARG A 64 9.20 10.50 7.43
C ARG A 64 10.60 10.80 7.97
N ILE A 65 11.61 10.88 7.10
CA ILE A 65 13.02 11.02 7.52
C ILE A 65 13.60 12.42 7.31
N GLY A 66 12.81 13.38 6.84
CA GLY A 66 13.25 14.75 6.58
C GLY A 66 14.34 14.86 5.52
N LYS A 67 14.26 14.04 4.46
CA LYS A 67 15.20 14.07 3.32
C LYS A 67 14.49 14.49 2.05
N ASP A 68 15.26 14.90 1.06
CA ASP A 68 14.74 15.14 -0.28
C ASP A 68 14.30 13.83 -0.95
N LYS A 69 13.19 13.88 -1.70
CA LYS A 69 12.63 12.72 -2.41
C LYS A 69 13.62 12.14 -3.43
N LYS A 70 14.36 12.98 -4.16
CA LYS A 70 15.37 12.51 -5.13
C LYS A 70 16.53 11.85 -4.39
N TRP A 71 16.96 12.39 -3.25
CA TRP A 71 17.95 11.76 -2.39
C TRP A 71 17.50 10.37 -1.93
N VAL A 72 16.27 10.22 -1.43
CA VAL A 72 15.72 8.93 -1.01
C VAL A 72 15.67 7.95 -2.17
N PHE A 73 15.16 8.37 -3.33
CA PHE A 73 15.08 7.49 -4.51
C PHE A 73 16.44 6.94 -4.95
N LEU A 74 17.50 7.74 -4.82
CA LEU A 74 18.85 7.37 -5.26
C LEU A 74 19.66 6.61 -4.20
N ASN A 75 19.44 6.89 -2.91
CA ASN A 75 20.34 6.44 -1.84
C ASN A 75 19.68 5.57 -0.77
N TYR A 76 18.36 5.64 -0.59
CA TYR A 76 17.69 4.85 0.44
C TYR A 76 17.56 3.40 -0.03
N THR A 77 18.07 2.49 0.80
CA THR A 77 18.00 1.04 0.55
C THR A 77 17.36 0.31 1.71
N VAL A 78 16.64 -0.76 1.39
CA VAL A 78 16.16 -1.77 2.32
C VAL A 78 17.00 -3.02 2.11
N ASP A 79 17.56 -3.55 3.20
CA ASP A 79 18.38 -4.76 3.13
C ASP A 79 17.49 -6.01 2.99
N LEU A 80 17.95 -6.95 2.18
CA LEU A 80 17.41 -8.31 2.08
C LEU A 80 18.25 -9.23 2.96
N TRP A 81 17.61 -10.01 3.83
CA TRP A 81 18.27 -10.87 4.80
C TRP A 81 18.25 -12.35 4.39
N ASP A 82 19.26 -13.13 4.79
CA ASP A 82 19.26 -14.59 4.63
C ASP A 82 18.24 -15.30 5.55
N THR A 83 17.91 -14.67 6.67
CA THR A 83 17.03 -15.15 7.74
C THR A 83 15.85 -14.19 7.89
N PRO A 84 14.61 -14.68 8.15
CA PRO A 84 13.48 -13.80 8.44
C PRO A 84 13.79 -12.86 9.61
N PRO A 85 13.61 -11.54 9.47
CA PRO A 85 13.83 -10.58 10.55
C PRO A 85 13.12 -10.91 11.88
N ALA A 86 11.95 -11.55 11.84
CA ALA A 86 11.23 -11.99 13.03
C ALA A 86 11.90 -13.17 13.76
N GLU A 87 12.70 -13.98 13.06
CA GLU A 87 13.38 -15.17 13.60
C GLU A 87 14.77 -14.88 14.19
N GLY A 88 15.33 -13.68 13.95
CA GLY A 88 16.58 -13.22 14.56
C GLY A 88 17.46 -12.39 13.63
N GLU A 89 18.71 -12.17 14.07
CA GLU A 89 19.71 -11.48 13.25
C GLU A 89 20.19 -12.39 12.10
N GLY A 90 20.22 -11.83 10.89
CA GLY A 90 20.73 -12.49 9.69
C GLY A 90 21.82 -11.67 9.01
N ASN A 91 22.39 -12.20 7.92
CA ASN A 91 23.31 -11.46 7.07
C ASN A 91 22.56 -10.81 5.91
N THR A 92 23.00 -9.63 5.51
CA THR A 92 22.50 -8.98 4.29
C THR A 92 22.97 -9.74 3.05
N VAL A 93 22.02 -10.22 2.25
CA VAL A 93 22.29 -10.91 0.97
C VAL A 93 22.01 -10.03 -0.24
N GLY A 94 21.25 -8.95 -0.08
CA GLY A 94 20.89 -8.05 -1.16
C GLY A 94 20.30 -6.75 -0.66
N LYS A 95 19.90 -5.87 -1.59
CA LYS A 95 19.28 -4.59 -1.28
C LYS A 95 18.17 -4.27 -2.29
N LEU A 96 17.11 -3.64 -1.82
CA LEU A 96 16.06 -3.04 -2.62
C LEU A 96 16.09 -1.51 -2.46
N ARG A 97 15.67 -0.79 -3.50
CA ARG A 97 15.50 0.67 -3.42
C ARG A 97 14.09 1.03 -2.99
N ALA A 98 13.91 2.23 -2.46
CA ALA A 98 12.59 2.82 -2.25
C ALA A 98 11.72 2.72 -3.53
N SER A 99 10.41 2.55 -3.37
CA SER A 99 9.43 2.41 -4.46
C SER A 99 9.60 1.18 -5.37
N SER A 100 10.46 0.22 -5.01
CA SER A 100 10.64 -1.02 -5.78
C SER A 100 9.44 -1.95 -5.64
N TYR A 101 9.24 -2.78 -6.67
CA TYR A 101 8.41 -3.98 -6.58
C TYR A 101 9.31 -5.21 -6.59
N ALA A 102 9.11 -6.14 -5.67
CA ALA A 102 9.85 -7.39 -5.61
C ALA A 102 8.87 -8.57 -5.54
N ARG A 103 9.15 -9.64 -6.29
CA ARG A 103 8.23 -10.78 -6.39
C ARG A 103 8.25 -11.55 -5.08
N ILE A 104 7.09 -11.88 -4.53
CA ILE A 104 6.99 -12.71 -3.34
C ILE A 104 7.25 -14.17 -3.73
N ILE A 105 8.13 -14.81 -2.97
CA ILE A 105 8.47 -16.24 -3.08
C ILE A 105 7.88 -17.01 -1.90
N GLU A 106 7.92 -16.42 -0.70
CA GLU A 106 7.42 -17.04 0.54
C GLU A 106 6.88 -15.94 1.48
N LYS A 107 5.91 -16.28 2.32
CA LYS A 107 5.39 -15.43 3.39
C LYS A 107 5.50 -16.17 4.71
N ARG A 108 6.00 -15.51 5.75
CA ARG A 108 6.04 -16.04 7.11
C ARG A 108 5.67 -14.94 8.07
N GLU A 109 4.57 -15.11 8.80
CA GLU A 109 4.09 -14.12 9.75
C GLU A 109 4.06 -12.71 9.13
N ASP A 110 4.93 -11.82 9.60
CA ASP A 110 5.08 -10.43 9.17
C ASP A 110 6.26 -10.20 8.21
N ASP A 111 6.91 -11.26 7.73
CA ASP A 111 8.04 -11.21 6.81
C ASP A 111 7.71 -11.81 5.44
N TYR A 112 8.38 -11.27 4.42
CA TYR A 112 8.28 -11.71 3.03
C TYR A 112 9.64 -12.12 2.51
N LYS A 113 9.75 -13.33 1.98
CA LYS A 113 10.88 -13.70 1.13
C LYS A 113 10.60 -13.24 -0.27
N VAL A 114 11.48 -12.40 -0.82
CA VAL A 114 11.27 -11.76 -2.11
C VAL A 114 12.45 -11.97 -3.05
N GLU A 115 12.17 -11.98 -4.34
CA GLU A 115 13.18 -11.96 -5.40
C GLU A 115 13.38 -10.54 -5.93
N SER A 116 14.62 -10.06 -5.86
CA SER A 116 15.02 -8.74 -6.34
C SER A 116 14.86 -8.63 -7.87
N PRO A 117 14.22 -7.56 -8.39
CA PRO A 117 14.04 -7.38 -9.82
C PRO A 117 15.33 -7.03 -10.57
N VAL A 118 16.42 -6.69 -9.86
CA VAL A 118 17.67 -6.21 -10.47
C VAL A 118 18.67 -7.33 -10.68
N ASN A 119 18.86 -8.19 -9.67
CA ASN A 119 19.92 -9.19 -9.62
C ASN A 119 19.41 -10.59 -9.24
N GLN A 120 18.09 -10.78 -9.14
CA GLN A 120 17.44 -12.06 -8.85
C GLN A 120 17.87 -12.71 -7.52
N VAL A 121 18.52 -11.94 -6.63
CA VAL A 121 18.81 -12.38 -5.26
C VAL A 121 17.51 -12.54 -4.51
N GLN A 122 17.40 -13.64 -3.77
CA GLN A 122 16.29 -13.89 -2.86
C GLN A 122 16.71 -13.61 -1.42
N GLY A 123 15.86 -12.91 -0.69
CA GLY A 123 16.06 -12.67 0.73
C GLY A 123 14.80 -12.15 1.41
N TRP A 124 14.84 -12.09 2.73
CA TRP A 124 13.74 -11.70 3.60
C TRP A 124 13.69 -10.20 3.83
N ILE A 125 12.47 -9.67 3.91
CA ILE A 125 12.17 -8.30 4.34
C ILE A 125 10.99 -8.31 5.31
N SER A 126 10.99 -7.38 6.25
CA SER A 126 9.86 -7.17 7.16
C SER A 126 8.74 -6.36 6.51
N ASN A 127 7.51 -6.58 6.98
CA ASN A 127 6.32 -5.84 6.57
C ASN A 127 6.46 -4.32 6.76
N GLU A 128 7.32 -3.85 7.67
CA GLU A 128 7.48 -2.41 7.95
C GLU A 128 8.01 -1.64 6.73
N HIS A 129 8.69 -2.35 5.82
CA HIS A 129 9.21 -1.78 4.58
C HIS A 129 8.22 -1.91 3.41
N VAL A 130 7.14 -2.66 3.60
CA VAL A 130 6.14 -2.96 2.58
C VAL A 130 4.92 -2.05 2.77
N LYS A 131 4.56 -1.31 1.73
CA LYS A 131 3.36 -0.46 1.72
C LYS A 131 2.10 -1.28 1.46
N THR A 132 2.19 -2.23 0.53
CA THR A 132 1.08 -3.11 0.13
C THR A 132 1.62 -4.31 -0.66
N THR A 133 0.77 -5.31 -0.89
CA THR A 133 1.02 -6.34 -1.90
C THR A 133 0.09 -6.17 -3.10
N SER A 134 0.52 -6.62 -4.27
CA SER A 134 -0.28 -6.50 -5.50
C SER A 134 0.01 -7.66 -6.45
N TRP A 135 -1.04 -8.15 -7.12
CA TRP A 135 -0.92 -9.17 -8.15
C TRP A 135 -0.68 -8.50 -9.50
N LYS A 136 0.42 -8.87 -10.17
CA LYS A 136 0.81 -8.31 -11.46
C LYS A 136 1.27 -9.40 -12.42
N ASN A 137 0.99 -9.21 -13.70
CA ASN A 137 1.63 -10.02 -14.72
C ASN A 137 3.10 -9.58 -14.84
N PRO A 138 4.09 -10.49 -14.71
CA PRO A 138 5.52 -10.15 -14.73
C PRO A 138 6.00 -9.60 -16.07
N LYS A 139 5.35 -9.99 -17.18
CA LYS A 139 5.68 -9.59 -18.56
C LYS A 139 5.07 -8.22 -18.89
N THR A 140 3.77 -8.06 -18.64
CA THR A 140 3.02 -6.84 -19.04
C THR A 140 3.02 -5.76 -17.95
N ARG A 141 3.34 -6.12 -16.70
CA ARG A 141 3.30 -5.27 -15.49
C ARG A 141 1.92 -4.74 -15.12
N LYS A 142 0.88 -5.16 -15.84
CA LYS A 142 -0.51 -4.78 -15.53
C LYS A 142 -0.94 -5.41 -14.21
N LEU A 143 -1.76 -4.68 -13.46
CA LEU A 143 -2.45 -5.22 -12.29
C LEU A 143 -3.42 -6.30 -12.76
N CYS A 144 -3.47 -7.39 -12.00
CA CYS A 144 -4.35 -8.52 -12.26
C CYS A 144 -5.72 -8.36 -11.62
N LYS A 145 -5.77 -7.64 -10.50
CA LYS A 145 -6.94 -7.36 -9.68
C LYS A 145 -6.84 -5.93 -9.16
#